data_AF-A0A916ZE87-F1
#
_entry.id   AF-A0A916ZE87-F1
#
_cell.length_a   1.000
_cell.length_b   1.000
_cell.length_c   1.000
_cell.angle_alpha   90.00
_cell.angle_beta   90.00
_cell.angle_gamma   90.00
#
_symmetry.space_group_name_H-M   'P 1'
#
loop_
_entity.id
_entity.type
_entity.pdbx_description
1 polymer ?
#
loop_
_entity_poly.entity_id
_entity_poly.type
_entity_poly.pdbx_seq_one_letter_code
_entity_poly.pdbx_strand_id
1 'polypeptide(L)'
;MPKAGVVDRELAALIRDVVAAELLAPNSPELRIAEQVATSGLGTLDGEGRRIWENRLLPILSKPLSEQIAIASILRRGGYVPRRIQM
;
A
#
# COMPACT_ATOMS: atom_id res chain seq x y z
N MET A 1 25.81 12.00 -0.52
CA MET A 1 24.73 12.47 -1.44
C MET A 1 23.63 11.42 -1.43
N PRO A 2 22.36 11.75 -1.14
CA PRO A 2 21.28 10.78 -1.30
C PRO A 2 21.18 10.42 -2.78
N LYS A 3 21.28 9.11 -3.09
CA LYS A 3 21.21 8.58 -4.45
C LYS A 3 19.77 8.74 -4.92
N ALA A 4 19.51 9.58 -5.93
CA ALA A 4 18.19 9.64 -6.55
C ALA A 4 17.84 8.25 -7.10
N GLY A 5 16.78 7.64 -6.59
CA GLY A 5 16.30 6.35 -7.06
C GLY A 5 15.59 6.50 -8.40
N VAL A 6 15.58 5.45 -9.20
CA VAL A 6 14.70 5.38 -10.37
C VAL A 6 13.27 5.17 -9.87
N VAL A 7 12.36 6.05 -10.27
CA VAL A 7 10.94 5.93 -9.95
C VAL A 7 10.27 5.02 -10.97
N ASP A 8 9.73 3.90 -10.49
CA ASP A 8 8.87 3.03 -11.27
C ASP A 8 7.46 3.66 -11.34
N ARG A 9 6.98 3.93 -12.56
CA ARG A 9 5.71 4.64 -12.79
C ARG A 9 4.49 3.79 -12.46
N GLU A 10 4.56 2.48 -12.70
CA GLU A 10 3.46 1.56 -12.41
C GLU A 10 3.33 1.37 -10.90
N LEU A 11 4.46 1.14 -10.22
CA LEU A 11 4.49 1.05 -8.76
C LEU A 11 4.00 2.34 -8.11
N ALA A 12 4.43 3.50 -8.62
CA ALA A 12 3.97 4.79 -8.11
C ALA A 12 2.47 5.01 -8.33
N ALA A 13 1.90 4.51 -9.44
CA ALA A 13 0.45 4.55 -9.68
C ALA A 13 -0.31 3.66 -8.68
N LEU A 14 0.13 2.41 -8.49
CA LEU A 14 -0.45 1.50 -7.51
C LEU A 14 -0.44 2.09 -6.09
N ILE A 15 0.68 2.71 -5.69
CA ILE A 15 0.78 3.37 -4.38
C ILE A 15 -0.26 4.49 -4.25
N ARG A 16 -0.41 5.35 -5.27
CA ARG A 16 -1.41 6.42 -5.25
C ARG A 16 -2.83 5.87 -5.10
N ASP A 17 -3.15 4.78 -5.78
CA ASP A 17 -4.47 4.15 -5.70
C ASP A 17 -4.72 3.56 -4.30
N VAL A 18 -3.72 2.92 -3.70
CA VAL A 18 -3.78 2.37 -2.33
C VAL A 18 -3.96 3.48 -1.29
N VAL A 19 -3.27 4.60 -1.44
CA VAL A 19 -3.42 5.77 -0.56
C VAL A 19 -4.81 6.41 -0.72
N ALA A 20 -5.28 6.60 -1.96
CA ALA A 20 -6.60 7.14 -2.25
C ALA A 20 -7.74 6.25 -1.74
N ALA A 21 -7.53 4.93 -1.68
CA ALA A 21 -8.46 3.97 -1.11
C ALA A 21 -8.46 3.95 0.44
N GLU A 22 -7.59 4.75 1.08
CA GLU A 22 -7.41 4.83 2.54
C GLU A 22 -7.04 3.46 3.16
N LEU A 23 -6.26 2.65 2.42
CA LEU A 23 -5.83 1.32 2.88
C LEU A 23 -4.64 1.37 3.85
N LEU A 24 -3.98 2.53 3.96
CA LEU A 24 -2.91 2.78 4.92
C LEU A 24 -3.41 3.72 6.00
N ALA A 25 -3.05 3.43 7.25
CA ALA A 25 -3.43 4.28 8.37
C ALA A 25 -2.81 5.68 8.22
N PRO A 26 -3.55 6.76 8.57
CA PRO A 26 -3.01 8.12 8.51
C PRO A 26 -1.83 8.26 9.47
N ASN A 27 -0.83 9.05 9.07
CA ASN A 27 0.42 9.27 9.81
C ASN A 27 1.25 8.00 10.10
N SER A 28 0.92 6.87 9.48
CA SER A 28 1.66 5.62 9.67
C SER A 28 3.05 5.66 9.00
N PRO A 29 4.02 4.89 9.52
CA PRO A 29 5.28 4.67 8.84
C PRO A 29 5.09 4.11 7.42
N GLU A 30 4.10 3.24 7.20
CA GLU A 30 3.77 2.70 5.89
C GLU A 30 3.37 3.78 4.89
N LEU A 31 2.50 4.70 5.29
CA LEU A 31 2.09 5.81 4.41
C LEU A 31 3.30 6.63 3.99
N ARG A 32 4.15 7.02 4.94
CA ARG A 32 5.37 7.80 4.68
C ARG A 32 6.33 7.08 3.74
N ILE A 33 6.56 5.79 3.95
CA ILE A 33 7.46 4.99 3.11
C ILE A 33 6.86 4.79 1.72
N ALA A 34 5.55 4.56 1.60
CA ALA A 34 4.88 4.44 0.31
C ALA A 34 5.00 5.74 -0.50
N GLU A 35 4.74 6.90 0.11
CA GLU A 35 4.90 8.22 -0.52
C GLU A 35 6.36 8.48 -0.94
N GLN A 36 7.33 8.10 -0.09
CA GLN A 36 8.75 8.20 -0.42
C GLN A 36 9.10 7.33 -1.63
N VAL A 37 8.61 6.09 -1.71
CA VAL A 37 8.87 5.22 -2.87
C VAL A 37 8.21 5.77 -4.14
N ALA A 38 6.98 6.27 -4.04
CA ALA A 38 6.28 6.85 -5.20
C ALA A 38 6.95 8.13 -5.74
N THR A 39 7.62 8.89 -4.87
CA THR A 39 8.25 10.18 -5.23
C THR A 39 9.71 10.02 -5.62
N SER A 40 10.45 9.19 -4.88
CA SER A 40 11.92 9.12 -4.94
C SER A 40 12.45 7.77 -5.40
N GLY A 41 11.58 6.76 -5.51
CA GLY A 41 11.92 5.41 -5.94
C GLY A 41 12.42 4.51 -4.81
N LEU A 42 12.25 3.19 -4.99
CA LEU A 42 12.54 2.17 -3.98
C LEU A 42 14.01 2.16 -3.55
N GLY A 43 14.92 2.52 -4.44
CA GLY A 43 16.36 2.57 -4.17
C GLY A 43 16.79 3.63 -3.15
N THR A 44 15.88 4.49 -2.71
CA THR A 44 16.16 5.56 -1.72
C THR A 44 15.87 5.15 -0.28
N LEU A 45 15.28 3.98 -0.06
CA LEU A 45 14.99 3.50 1.29
C LEU A 45 16.27 3.10 2.02
N ASP A 46 16.35 3.49 3.29
CA ASP A 46 17.35 3.00 4.22
C ASP A 46 16.95 1.61 4.77
N GLY A 47 17.77 1.04 5.67
CA GLY A 47 17.55 -0.32 6.17
C GLY A 47 16.22 -0.49 6.93
N GLU A 48 15.77 0.54 7.64
CA GLU A 48 14.49 0.50 8.35
C GLU A 48 13.32 0.67 7.38
N GLY A 49 13.39 1.65 6.48
CA GLY A 49 12.39 1.86 5.44
C GLY A 49 12.22 0.62 4.57
N ARG A 50 13.31 -0.07 4.24
CA ARG A 50 13.27 -1.33 3.49
C ARG A 50 12.58 -2.45 4.25
N ARG A 51 12.80 -2.57 5.56
CA ARG A 51 12.07 -3.55 6.40
C ARG A 51 10.58 -3.26 6.45
N ILE A 52 10.18 -1.98 6.56
CA ILE A 52 8.77 -1.58 6.52
C ILE A 52 8.18 -1.91 5.14
N TRP A 53 8.92 -1.60 4.08
CA TRP A 53 8.52 -1.92 2.72
C TRP A 53 8.26 -3.42 2.54
N GLU A 54 9.23 -4.25 2.90
CA GLU A 54 9.18 -5.69 2.65
C GLU A 54 8.16 -6.41 3.53
N ASN A 55 8.10 -6.07 4.82
CA ASN A 55 7.29 -6.83 5.79
C ASN A 55 5.86 -6.30 5.93
N ARG A 56 5.60 -5.02 5.61
CA ARG A 56 4.31 -4.37 5.89
C ARG A 56 3.62 -3.87 4.62
N LEU A 57 4.35 -3.21 3.72
CA LEU A 57 3.74 -2.63 2.50
C LEU A 57 3.60 -3.65 1.35
N LEU A 58 4.64 -4.43 1.04
CA LEU A 58 4.57 -5.40 -0.06
C LEU A 58 3.38 -6.37 0.07
N PRO A 59 3.03 -6.92 1.25
CA PRO A 59 1.85 -7.76 1.39
C PRO A 59 0.52 -7.07 1.08
N ILE A 60 0.44 -5.75 1.25
CA ILE A 60 -0.72 -4.92 0.89
C ILE A 60 -0.70 -4.72 -0.63
N LEU A 61 0.42 -4.23 -1.17
CA LEU A 61 0.58 -3.93 -2.60
C LEU A 61 0.45 -5.17 -3.51
N SER A 62 0.80 -6.36 -3.01
CA SER A 62 0.74 -7.61 -3.77
C SER A 62 -0.66 -8.21 -3.87
N LYS A 63 -1.65 -7.69 -3.12
CA LYS A 63 -3.03 -8.16 -3.19
C LYS A 63 -3.79 -7.39 -4.27
N PRO A 64 -4.74 -8.02 -4.99
CA PRO A 64 -5.59 -7.30 -5.95
C PRO A 64 -6.30 -6.13 -5.26
N LEU A 65 -6.15 -4.92 -5.81
CA LEU A 65 -6.69 -3.70 -5.17
C LEU A 65 -8.22 -3.78 -4.97
N SER A 66 -8.95 -4.33 -5.95
CA SER A 66 -10.40 -4.52 -5.87
C SER A 66 -10.83 -5.37 -4.68
N GLU A 67 -10.06 -6.41 -4.35
CA GLU A 67 -10.33 -7.28 -3.19
C GLU A 67 -10.12 -6.51 -1.87
N GLN A 68 -9.06 -5.70 -1.81
CA GLN A 68 -8.74 -4.91 -0.62
C GLN A 68 -9.79 -3.83 -0.35
N ILE A 69 -10.24 -3.13 -1.39
CA ILE A 69 -11.30 -2.12 -1.28
C ILE A 69 -12.61 -2.76 -0.81
N ALA A 70 -12.97 -3.93 -1.35
CA ALA A 70 -14.17 -4.65 -0.94
C ALA A 70 -14.12 -5.03 0.55
N ILE A 71 -13.00 -5.58 1.02
CA ILE A 71 -12.79 -5.93 2.44
C ILE A 71 -12.88 -4.67 3.33
N ALA A 72 -12.16 -3.61 2.97
CA ALA A 72 -12.16 -2.35 3.73
C ALA A 72 -13.56 -1.71 3.78
N SER A 73 -14.34 -1.82 2.70
CA SER A 73 -15.72 -1.33 2.64
C SER A 73 -16.67 -2.11 3.54
N ILE A 74 -16.49 -3.43 3.65
CA ILE A 74 -17.29 -4.27 4.56
C ILE A 74 -16.99 -3.93 6.03
N LEU A 75 -15.70 -3.79 6.37
CA LEU A 75 -15.28 -3.45 7.73
C LEU A 75 -15.80 -2.07 8.15
N ARG A 76 -15.71 -1.07 7.26
CA ARG A 76 -16.24 0.30 7.50
C ARG A 76 -17.75 0.34 7.74
N ARG A 77 -18.51 -0.60 7.17
CA ARG A 77 -19.97 -0.68 7.31
C ARG A 77 -20.44 -1.46 8.54
N GLY A 78 -19.53 -1.83 9.45
CA GLY A 78 -19.90 -2.50 10.70
C GLY A 78 -20.01 -4.04 10.61
N GLY A 79 -19.42 -4.66 9.59
CA GLY A 79 -19.14 -6.09 9.58
C GLY A 79 -20.35 -7.02 9.41
N TYR A 80 -21.03 -6.95 8.27
CA TYR A 80 -21.71 -8.13 7.72
C TYR A 80 -20.94 -8.63 6.52
N VAL A 81 -20.27 -9.78 6.68
CA VAL A 81 -19.67 -10.56 5.57
C VAL A 81 -20.69 -11.64 5.21
N PRO A 82 -21.41 -11.55 4.08
CA PRO A 82 -22.24 -12.66 3.62
C PRO A 82 -21.29 -13.82 3.30
N ARG A 83 -21.45 -14.96 3.99
CA ARG A 83 -20.73 -16.18 3.60
C ARG A 83 -21.23 -16.57 2.20
N ARG A 84 -20.30 -16.59 1.26
CA ARG A 84 -20.36 -17.09 -0.12
C ARG A 84 -21.68 -17.77 -0.51
N ILE A 85 -22.35 -17.23 -1.53
CA ILE A 85 -23.23 -18.03 -2.39
C ILE A 85 -22.31 -18.97 -3.17
N GLN A 86 -22.30 -20.25 -2.82
CA GLN A 86 -21.86 -21.30 -3.73
C GLN A 86 -22.90 -21.37 -4.85
N MET A 87 -22.47 -21.17 -6.09
CA MET A 87 -23.17 -21.69 -7.26
C MET A 87 -22.83 -23.17 -7.41
#